data_AF-A0A8B7YXS2-F1
#
_entry.id   AF-A0A8B7YXS2-F1
#
_cell.length_a   1.000
_cell.length_b   1.000
_cell.length_c   1.000
_cell.angle_alpha   90.00
_cell.angle_beta   90.00
_cell.angle_gamma   90.00
#
_symmetry.space_group_name_H-M   'P 1'
#
loop_
_entity.id
_entity.type
_entity.pdbx_description
1 polymer ?
#
loop_
_entity_poly.entity_id
_entity_poly.type
_entity_poly.pdbx_seq_one_letter_code
_entity_poly.pdbx_strand_id
1 'polypeptide(L)'
;MGMTIRLNIRALVYILVIAMVLLMLDLLFMMSLGRHKATIVKSSRNHDQLCAGTKPEVDSGPGHTRGNIGGGVKIGGTVAVPINRPLDHSGSGATKPAAKQHQTWAQAARKPKLSPIVQKAVDMSTALASPNVTCIPERSRNRMLNVYGEKFNLSIPPFLNMDFEREPHILDLPFPFGVQDSTKLVKETLGIAWNTSLPFISKSKSCLRCVIVGNGGLIKDTSLGKVIDNFDVVLRINDAPTKGYEKDVGSKTTMRMCYPESAFTKPEQFHGNWLLLLMVFKPMDLTWLQTVAQGKKMTNQKGFWKKIASSVPKKPEDFRILNPSILRETGFDIIGFPVSADGKVGKNVPTSGCLGIMLALRFCDEVAIAGFGYDTSIPNAPLHYYDKLKMKEIKRSWTHSVDKEQKMLFDLVDQGVIQDLTGGLIRT
;
A
#
# COMPACT_ATOMS: atom_id res chain seq x y z
N MET A 1 59.08 20.46 -17.72
CA MET A 1 58.15 21.25 -16.90
C MET A 1 57.53 20.32 -15.87
N GLY A 2 58.04 20.31 -14.64
CA GLY A 2 57.58 19.40 -13.59
C GLY A 2 57.82 20.05 -12.24
N MET A 3 56.77 20.60 -11.64
CA MET A 3 56.81 21.20 -10.30
C MET A 3 56.42 20.14 -9.27
N THR A 4 57.39 19.69 -8.49
CA THR A 4 57.18 18.83 -7.33
C THR A 4 56.73 19.70 -6.14
N ILE A 5 55.44 19.63 -5.79
CA ILE A 5 54.90 20.31 -4.61
C ILE A 5 55.37 19.54 -3.36
N ARG A 6 56.37 20.07 -2.65
CA ARG A 6 56.69 19.60 -1.29
C ARG A 6 55.65 20.18 -0.33
N LEU A 7 54.66 19.37 0.06
CA LEU A 7 53.77 19.74 1.17
C LEU A 7 54.58 19.86 2.47
N ASN A 8 54.49 21.02 3.10
CA ASN A 8 55.13 21.30 4.37
C ASN A 8 54.47 20.44 5.47
N ILE A 9 55.20 19.51 6.05
CA ILE A 9 54.72 18.60 7.10
C ILE A 9 54.06 19.37 8.26
N ARG A 10 54.55 20.59 8.56
CA ARG A 10 53.93 21.45 9.57
C ARG A 10 52.50 21.84 9.22
N ALA A 11 52.22 22.15 7.95
CA ALA A 11 50.87 22.47 7.49
C ALA A 11 49.92 21.27 7.59
N LEU A 12 50.42 20.06 7.30
CA LEU A 12 49.63 18.83 7.44
C LEU A 12 49.27 18.54 8.91
N VAL A 13 50.22 18.77 9.83
CA VAL A 13 49.98 18.63 11.28
C VAL A 13 48.95 19.66 11.76
N TYR A 14 49.02 20.91 11.30
CA TYR A 14 48.02 21.93 11.64
C TYR A 14 46.62 21.57 11.13
N ILE A 15 46.50 21.06 9.91
CA ILE A 15 45.21 20.63 9.34
C ILE A 15 44.62 19.46 10.14
N LEU A 16 45.46 18.49 10.53
CA LEU A 16 45.01 17.35 11.35
C LEU A 16 44.57 17.76 12.75
N VAL A 17 45.28 18.70 13.39
CA VAL A 17 44.91 19.24 14.71
C VAL A 17 43.58 20.00 14.62
N ILE A 18 43.39 20.84 13.60
CA ILE A 18 42.12 21.55 13.39
C ILE A 18 40.96 20.57 13.15
N ALA A 19 41.17 19.54 12.32
CA ALA A 19 40.17 18.51 12.06
C ALA A 19 39.79 17.73 13.34
N MET A 20 40.77 17.40 14.19
CA MET A 20 40.50 16.75 15.48
C MET A 20 39.71 17.66 16.44
N VAL A 21 40.05 18.95 16.51
CA VAL A 21 39.32 19.91 17.36
C VAL A 21 37.87 20.06 16.89
N LEU A 22 37.62 20.14 15.58
CA LEU A 22 36.27 20.20 15.03
C LEU A 22 35.46 18.93 15.33
N LEU A 23 36.06 17.74 15.18
CA LEU A 23 35.41 16.47 15.54
C LEU A 23 35.09 16.39 17.04
N MET A 24 35.94 16.92 17.92
CA MET A 24 35.67 16.96 19.36
C MET A 24 34.55 17.95 19.72
N LEU A 25 34.47 19.09 19.03
CA LEU A 25 33.37 20.05 19.20
C LEU A 25 32.03 19.48 18.74
N ASP A 26 32.00 18.73 17.63
CA ASP A 26 30.80 18.02 17.15
C ASP A 26 30.35 16.94 18.14
N LEU A 27 31.29 16.19 18.74
CA LEU A 27 30.97 15.19 19.77
C LEU A 27 30.39 15.86 21.03
N LEU A 28 30.96 16.99 21.47
CA LEU A 28 30.46 17.77 22.59
C LEU A 28 29.07 18.35 22.32
N PHE A 29 28.81 18.83 21.10
CA PHE A 29 27.50 19.31 20.66
C PHE A 29 26.45 18.18 20.65
N MET A 30 26.80 17.01 20.12
CA MET A 30 25.94 15.83 20.14
C MET A 30 25.64 15.34 21.57
N MET A 31 26.62 15.38 22.48
CA MET A 31 26.42 15.06 23.89
C MET A 31 25.54 16.10 24.61
N SER A 32 25.63 17.38 24.24
CA SER A 32 24.75 18.45 24.74
C SER A 32 23.29 18.25 24.29
N LEU A 33 23.07 17.92 23.02
CA LEU A 33 21.74 17.58 22.48
C LEU A 33 21.14 16.31 23.11
N GLY A 34 21.99 15.32 23.44
CA GLY A 34 21.59 14.11 24.17
C GLY A 34 21.09 14.41 25.59
N ARG A 35 21.71 15.38 26.28
CA ARG A 35 21.27 15.81 27.62
C ARG A 35 19.98 16.63 27.58
N HIS A 36 19.75 17.45 26.55
CA HIS A 36 18.49 18.19 26.38
C HIS A 36 17.29 17.27 26.09
N LYS A 37 17.46 16.20 25.30
CA LYS A 37 16.39 15.20 25.08
C LYS A 37 16.00 14.45 26.36
N ALA A 38 16.96 14.16 27.25
CA ALA A 38 16.69 13.47 28.51
C ALA A 38 15.92 14.34 29.52
N THR A 39 16.15 15.66 29.53
CA THR A 39 15.43 16.61 30.39
C THR A 39 14.00 16.87 29.90
N ILE A 40 13.78 16.93 28.58
CA ILE A 40 12.44 17.12 27.99
C ILE A 40 11.54 15.88 28.23
N VAL A 41 12.09 14.67 28.15
CA VAL A 41 11.33 13.42 28.42
C VAL A 41 10.96 13.27 29.90
N LYS A 42 11.76 13.81 30.84
CA LYS A 42 11.39 13.83 32.26
C LYS A 42 10.32 14.88 32.60
N SER A 43 10.31 16.02 31.91
CA SER A 43 9.28 17.06 32.08
C SER A 43 7.89 16.60 31.57
N SER A 44 7.84 15.91 30.42
CA SER A 44 6.58 15.41 29.85
C SER A 44 5.89 14.34 30.70
N ARG A 45 6.65 13.52 31.46
CA ARG A 45 6.06 12.49 32.34
C ARG A 45 5.40 13.06 33.60
N ASN A 46 5.80 14.25 34.06
CA ASN A 46 5.19 14.90 35.21
C ASN A 46 3.93 15.71 34.83
N HIS A 47 3.74 16.05 33.56
CA HIS A 47 2.56 16.80 33.10
C HIS A 47 1.32 15.91 32.90
N ASP A 48 1.50 14.61 32.65
CA ASP A 48 0.40 13.65 32.45
C ASP A 48 -0.24 13.14 33.76
N GLN A 49 0.26 13.54 34.93
CA GLN A 49 -0.35 13.22 36.24
C GLN A 49 -1.26 14.33 36.80
N LEU A 50 -1.38 15.49 36.13
CA LEU A 50 -2.12 16.65 36.63
C LEU A 50 -3.42 16.97 35.86
N CYS A 51 -3.82 16.14 34.88
CA CYS A 51 -5.07 16.31 34.14
C CYS A 51 -5.91 15.02 34.13
N ALA A 52 -6.26 14.52 35.32
CA ALA A 52 -7.32 13.53 35.50
C ALA A 52 -8.22 13.96 36.67
N GLY A 53 -9.07 14.95 36.42
CA GLY A 53 -10.05 15.43 37.39
C GLY A 53 -11.28 15.96 36.65
N THR A 54 -12.46 15.56 37.16
CA THR A 54 -13.82 15.94 36.76
C THR A 54 -14.48 15.11 35.64
N LYS A 55 -15.27 14.12 36.05
CA LYS A 55 -16.50 13.69 35.36
C LYS A 55 -17.69 14.09 36.26
N PRO A 56 -18.85 14.47 35.69
CA PRO A 56 -20.02 14.85 36.48
C PRO A 56 -20.84 13.64 36.93
N GLU A 57 -21.47 13.81 38.09
CA GLU A 57 -22.41 12.92 38.76
C GLU A 57 -23.68 12.66 37.92
N VAL A 58 -24.14 11.40 37.90
CA VAL A 58 -25.57 11.09 37.81
C VAL A 58 -25.87 9.95 38.78
N ASP A 59 -26.91 10.20 39.57
CA ASP A 59 -27.42 9.52 40.74
C ASP A 59 -28.21 8.23 40.41
N SER A 60 -28.18 7.27 41.34
CA SER A 60 -29.19 6.24 41.68
C SER A 60 -28.55 4.96 42.25
N GLY A 61 -28.69 4.76 43.57
CA GLY A 61 -28.46 3.47 44.25
C GLY A 61 -29.68 2.53 44.14
N PRO A 62 -29.87 1.56 45.06
CA PRO A 62 -28.93 0.98 46.03
C PRO A 62 -28.86 -0.57 45.96
N GLY A 63 -27.87 -1.20 46.62
CA GLY A 63 -27.82 -2.67 46.70
C GLY A 63 -26.64 -3.26 47.46
N HIS A 64 -26.78 -3.29 48.78
CA HIS A 64 -26.18 -4.13 49.83
C HIS A 64 -25.10 -5.22 49.57
N THR A 65 -24.29 -5.35 50.65
CA THR A 65 -23.59 -6.54 51.22
C THR A 65 -22.10 -6.81 50.95
N ARG A 66 -21.31 -6.40 51.97
CA ARG A 66 -20.11 -6.95 52.61
C ARG A 66 -19.71 -8.42 52.34
N GLY A 67 -18.40 -8.66 52.38
CA GLY A 67 -17.75 -9.95 52.74
C GLY A 67 -16.45 -10.18 51.96
N ASN A 68 -15.32 -9.54 52.26
CA ASN A 68 -14.30 -9.84 53.28
C ASN A 68 -13.33 -11.00 52.90
N ILE A 69 -12.03 -10.75 53.17
CA ILE A 69 -10.87 -11.68 53.34
C ILE A 69 -10.36 -12.36 52.05
N GLY A 70 -9.08 -12.40 51.68
CA GLY A 70 -7.80 -12.09 52.34
C GLY A 70 -6.80 -13.23 52.05
N GLY A 71 -5.56 -12.90 51.64
CA GLY A 71 -4.40 -13.80 51.54
C GLY A 71 -4.48 -14.86 50.42
N GLY A 72 -3.44 -15.29 49.74
CA GLY A 72 -2.01 -15.15 49.96
C GLY A 72 -1.34 -16.43 49.43
N VAL A 73 -0.28 -16.25 48.64
CA VAL A 73 0.87 -17.18 48.44
C VAL A 73 0.56 -18.51 47.69
N LYS A 74 1.06 -18.83 46.48
CA LYS A 74 2.41 -18.97 45.85
C LYS A 74 2.80 -20.47 45.71
N ILE A 75 3.48 -20.78 44.60
CA ILE A 75 4.29 -21.99 44.28
C ILE A 75 3.41 -23.21 43.90
N GLY A 76 3.54 -23.89 42.77
CA GLY A 76 4.66 -24.12 41.84
C GLY A 76 4.81 -25.65 41.72
N GLY A 77 4.97 -26.21 40.51
CA GLY A 77 5.26 -27.64 40.39
C GLY A 77 4.72 -28.31 39.14
N THR A 78 5.60 -28.39 38.15
CA THR A 78 5.64 -29.25 36.97
C THR A 78 5.41 -30.74 37.27
N VAL A 79 4.87 -31.51 36.31
CA VAL A 79 5.49 -32.68 35.63
C VAL A 79 4.44 -33.66 35.05
N ALA A 80 4.63 -33.89 33.75
CA ALA A 80 4.40 -35.04 32.86
C ALA A 80 3.35 -36.17 33.16
N VAL A 81 2.49 -36.40 32.14
CA VAL A 81 2.27 -37.62 31.29
C VAL A 81 2.75 -38.98 31.88
N PRO A 82 2.17 -40.20 31.62
CA PRO A 82 1.40 -40.57 30.41
C PRO A 82 0.45 -41.84 30.40
N ILE A 83 -0.12 -42.12 29.21
CA ILE A 83 -0.57 -43.40 28.53
C ILE A 83 -1.67 -44.36 29.08
N ASN A 84 -2.52 -44.79 28.12
CA ASN A 84 -3.06 -46.17 27.85
C ASN A 84 -4.09 -46.78 28.84
N ARG A 85 -5.11 -47.57 28.48
CA ARG A 85 -5.71 -48.14 27.25
C ARG A 85 -7.08 -48.78 27.67
N PRO A 86 -7.78 -49.67 26.92
CA PRO A 86 -9.24 -49.66 26.73
C PRO A 86 -9.98 -50.80 27.46
N LEU A 87 -11.32 -50.78 27.48
CA LEU A 87 -12.11 -52.00 27.66
C LEU A 87 -13.42 -51.93 26.84
N ASP A 88 -13.60 -52.96 26.01
CA ASP A 88 -14.85 -53.39 25.38
C ASP A 88 -15.89 -53.79 26.42
N HIS A 89 -17.18 -53.67 26.10
CA HIS A 89 -18.13 -54.78 26.20
C HIS A 89 -19.42 -54.50 25.42
N SER A 90 -19.81 -55.54 24.68
CA SER A 90 -21.06 -55.76 23.93
C SER A 90 -22.32 -55.78 24.80
N GLY A 91 -23.44 -55.30 24.25
CA GLY A 91 -24.78 -55.51 24.82
C GLY A 91 -25.89 -55.02 23.90
N SER A 92 -26.58 -55.97 23.27
CA SER A 92 -27.72 -55.81 22.37
C SER A 92 -28.98 -55.30 23.07
N GLY A 93 -29.70 -54.36 22.42
CA GLY A 93 -31.05 -53.97 22.79
C GLY A 93 -31.71 -53.17 21.65
N ALA A 94 -32.60 -53.81 20.91
CA ALA A 94 -33.30 -53.22 19.79
C ALA A 94 -34.53 -52.41 20.26
N THR A 95 -34.53 -51.11 19.98
CA THR A 95 -35.75 -50.28 19.84
C THR A 95 -35.54 -49.29 18.70
N LYS A 96 -36.32 -49.39 17.62
CA LYS A 96 -36.49 -48.35 16.58
C LYS A 96 -37.76 -47.53 16.90
N PRO A 97 -37.95 -46.32 16.34
CA PRO A 97 -37.01 -45.20 16.26
C PRO A 97 -37.70 -43.90 16.75
N ALA A 98 -37.07 -43.13 17.63
CA ALA A 98 -37.45 -41.72 17.76
C ALA A 98 -36.90 -41.00 16.52
N ALA A 99 -37.80 -40.36 15.77
CA ALA A 99 -37.49 -39.57 14.58
C ALA A 99 -36.51 -38.45 14.90
N LYS A 100 -35.21 -38.76 14.88
CA LYS A 100 -34.17 -37.75 14.73
C LYS A 100 -34.21 -37.32 13.28
N GLN A 101 -34.79 -36.15 13.08
CA GLN A 101 -34.60 -35.31 11.91
C GLN A 101 -33.16 -35.50 11.42
N HIS A 102 -33.01 -36.12 10.26
CA HIS A 102 -31.79 -36.02 9.48
C HIS A 102 -31.63 -34.53 9.16
N GLN A 103 -30.99 -33.78 10.06
CA GLN A 103 -30.28 -32.57 9.67
C GLN A 103 -29.17 -33.06 8.76
N THR A 104 -29.47 -33.04 7.46
CA THR A 104 -28.48 -33.10 6.41
C THR A 104 -27.31 -32.23 6.80
N TRP A 105 -26.09 -32.78 6.74
CA TRP A 105 -24.82 -32.03 6.85
C TRP A 105 -24.65 -30.97 5.72
N ALA A 106 -25.72 -30.73 4.96
CA ALA A 106 -25.98 -29.55 4.14
C ALA A 106 -26.53 -28.37 4.96
N GLN A 107 -26.11 -28.19 6.22
CA GLN A 107 -25.89 -26.82 6.71
C GLN A 107 -24.70 -26.26 5.92
N ALA A 108 -25.00 -25.96 4.66
CA ALA A 108 -24.19 -25.16 3.77
C ALA A 108 -23.66 -24.01 4.60
N ALA A 109 -22.33 -23.90 4.66
CA ALA A 109 -21.64 -22.75 5.20
C ALA A 109 -22.34 -21.51 4.65
N ARG A 110 -23.19 -20.87 5.47
CA ARG A 110 -23.84 -19.62 5.10
C ARG A 110 -22.69 -18.66 4.88
N LYS A 111 -22.45 -18.31 3.61
CA LYS A 111 -21.47 -17.29 3.27
C LYS A 111 -21.76 -16.06 4.14
N PRO A 112 -20.75 -15.42 4.72
CA PRO A 112 -20.96 -14.18 5.45
C PRO A 112 -21.75 -13.24 4.55
N LYS A 113 -22.90 -12.76 5.02
CA LYS A 113 -23.69 -11.78 4.27
C LYS A 113 -22.87 -10.49 4.17
N LEU A 114 -22.73 -9.95 2.97
CA LEU A 114 -22.15 -8.62 2.75
C LEU A 114 -22.92 -7.58 3.56
N SER A 115 -22.26 -6.49 3.93
CA SER A 115 -22.98 -5.36 4.54
C SER A 115 -23.98 -4.79 3.53
N PRO A 116 -25.12 -4.20 3.97
CA PRO A 116 -26.11 -3.65 3.06
C PRO A 116 -25.56 -2.61 2.07
N ILE A 117 -24.58 -1.82 2.51
CA ILE A 117 -23.92 -0.80 1.69
C ILE A 117 -23.09 -1.45 0.59
N VAL A 118 -22.29 -2.46 0.94
CA VAL A 118 -21.49 -3.22 -0.03
C VAL A 118 -22.40 -3.94 -1.02
N GLN A 119 -23.49 -4.56 -0.55
CA GLN A 119 -24.46 -5.23 -1.44
C GLN A 119 -25.08 -4.23 -2.42
N LYS A 120 -25.55 -3.07 -1.95
CA LYS A 120 -26.12 -2.01 -2.81
C LYS A 120 -25.11 -1.53 -3.84
N ALA A 121 -23.85 -1.32 -3.44
CA ALA A 121 -22.78 -0.91 -4.35
C ALA A 121 -22.51 -1.96 -5.43
N VAL A 122 -22.48 -3.24 -5.05
CA VAL A 122 -22.30 -4.37 -5.98
C VAL A 122 -23.47 -4.44 -6.97
N ASP A 123 -24.71 -4.30 -6.50
CA ASP A 123 -25.90 -4.34 -7.35
C ASP A 123 -25.89 -3.18 -8.37
N MET A 124 -25.61 -1.96 -7.92
CA MET A 124 -25.46 -0.78 -8.79
C MET A 124 -24.33 -0.96 -9.80
N SER A 125 -23.19 -1.48 -9.36
CA SER A 125 -22.02 -1.69 -10.22
C SER A 125 -22.24 -2.76 -11.28
N THR A 126 -22.96 -3.83 -10.92
CA THR A 126 -23.33 -4.89 -11.86
C THR A 126 -24.27 -4.34 -12.94
N ALA A 127 -25.22 -3.47 -12.57
CA ALA A 127 -26.09 -2.79 -13.52
C ALA A 127 -25.31 -1.83 -14.44
N LEU A 128 -24.33 -1.08 -13.89
CA LEU A 128 -23.50 -0.13 -14.63
C LEU A 128 -22.46 -0.79 -15.55
N ALA A 129 -22.08 -2.03 -15.27
CA ALA A 129 -21.21 -2.84 -16.11
C ALA A 129 -21.98 -3.57 -17.24
N SER A 130 -23.28 -3.30 -17.38
CA SER A 130 -24.09 -3.78 -18.48
C SER A 130 -23.57 -3.23 -19.81
N PRO A 131 -23.50 -4.03 -20.88
CA PRO A 131 -23.08 -3.57 -22.21
C PRO A 131 -23.98 -2.47 -22.79
N ASN A 132 -25.16 -2.23 -22.20
CA ASN A 132 -26.08 -1.16 -22.60
C ASN A 132 -25.71 0.21 -22.01
N VAL A 133 -24.75 0.29 -21.08
CA VAL A 133 -24.30 1.57 -20.50
C VAL A 133 -23.17 2.14 -21.36
N THR A 134 -23.46 3.25 -22.04
CA THR A 134 -22.51 3.91 -22.93
C THR A 134 -21.40 4.61 -22.13
N CYS A 135 -20.15 4.31 -22.48
CA CYS A 135 -18.98 5.00 -21.94
C CYS A 135 -18.96 6.47 -22.37
N ILE A 136 -18.63 7.38 -21.45
CA ILE A 136 -18.53 8.82 -21.73
C ILE A 136 -17.05 9.20 -21.86
N PRO A 137 -16.58 9.63 -23.05
CA PRO A 137 -15.21 10.08 -23.25
C PRO A 137 -14.78 11.16 -22.25
N GLU A 138 -13.56 11.05 -21.76
CA GLU A 138 -12.88 11.97 -20.84
C GLU A 138 -13.60 12.29 -19.53
N ARG A 139 -14.68 11.58 -19.18
CA ARG A 139 -15.53 11.90 -18.03
C ARG A 139 -14.76 12.04 -16.73
N SER A 140 -13.97 11.03 -16.37
CA SER A 140 -13.17 11.02 -15.14
C SER A 140 -12.11 12.11 -15.17
N ARG A 141 -11.46 12.33 -16.32
CA ARG A 141 -10.42 13.36 -16.50
C ARG A 141 -10.98 14.77 -16.34
N ASN A 142 -12.09 15.07 -17.00
CA ASN A 142 -12.76 16.38 -16.93
C ASN A 142 -13.26 16.67 -15.52
N ARG A 143 -13.79 15.66 -14.82
CA ARG A 143 -14.16 15.81 -13.41
C ARG A 143 -12.95 16.04 -12.51
N MET A 144 -11.85 15.34 -12.73
CA MET A 144 -10.60 15.56 -11.98
C MET A 144 -10.10 17.00 -12.15
N LEU A 145 -10.09 17.51 -13.39
CA LEU A 145 -9.71 18.90 -13.69
C LEU A 145 -10.67 19.91 -13.05
N ASN A 146 -11.97 19.64 -13.01
CA ASN A 146 -12.94 20.52 -12.34
C ASN A 146 -12.72 20.58 -10.82
N VAL A 147 -12.29 19.48 -10.19
CA VAL A 147 -12.10 19.41 -8.73
C VAL A 147 -10.75 19.98 -8.31
N TYR A 148 -9.68 19.65 -9.04
CA TYR A 148 -8.30 19.97 -8.65
C TYR A 148 -7.63 21.06 -9.50
N GLY A 149 -8.21 21.43 -10.64
CA GLY A 149 -7.68 22.48 -11.52
C GLY A 149 -6.23 22.23 -11.92
N GLU A 150 -5.42 23.27 -11.83
CA GLU A 150 -3.98 23.25 -12.17
C GLU A 150 -3.15 22.30 -11.30
N LYS A 151 -3.67 21.85 -10.13
CA LYS A 151 -2.99 20.86 -9.29
C LYS A 151 -2.94 19.48 -9.93
N PHE A 152 -3.80 19.19 -10.92
CA PHE A 152 -3.73 17.98 -11.73
C PHE A 152 -3.17 18.31 -13.11
N ASN A 153 -1.85 18.22 -13.25
CA ASN A 153 -1.10 18.56 -14.45
C ASN A 153 -1.01 17.38 -15.41
N LEU A 154 -1.86 17.38 -16.45
CA LEU A 154 -1.87 16.38 -17.51
C LEU A 154 -0.61 16.37 -18.39
N SER A 155 0.21 17.43 -18.34
CA SER A 155 1.46 17.50 -19.11
C SER A 155 2.54 16.57 -18.56
N ILE A 156 2.42 16.11 -17.32
CA ILE A 156 3.35 15.13 -16.74
C ILE A 156 3.18 13.79 -17.48
N PRO A 157 4.24 13.29 -18.15
CA PRO A 157 4.19 11.99 -18.83
C PRO A 157 3.88 10.86 -17.84
N PRO A 158 2.98 9.91 -18.16
CA PRO A 158 2.69 8.74 -17.31
C PRO A 158 3.93 7.94 -16.91
N PHE A 159 4.90 7.84 -17.82
CA PHE A 159 6.11 7.06 -17.65
C PHE A 159 7.35 7.89 -17.95
N LEU A 160 8.41 7.61 -17.20
CA LEU A 160 9.70 8.23 -17.38
C LEU A 160 10.27 7.88 -18.76
N ASN A 161 10.87 8.85 -19.44
CA ASN A 161 11.44 8.72 -20.77
C ASN A 161 12.82 9.39 -20.84
N MET A 162 13.52 9.28 -21.98
CA MET A 162 14.88 9.80 -22.13
C MET A 162 15.01 11.32 -21.97
N ASP A 163 13.93 12.08 -22.14
CA ASP A 163 13.90 13.53 -21.99
C ASP A 163 13.53 13.99 -20.56
N PHE A 164 13.51 13.07 -19.58
CA PHE A 164 13.07 13.38 -18.21
C PHE A 164 13.75 14.61 -17.60
N GLU A 165 15.02 14.88 -17.89
CA GLU A 165 15.76 16.04 -17.37
C GLU A 165 15.16 17.40 -17.78
N ARG A 166 14.27 17.42 -18.78
CA ARG A 166 13.52 18.62 -19.19
C ARG A 166 12.28 18.87 -18.34
N GLU A 167 11.85 17.88 -17.55
CA GLU A 167 10.67 18.02 -16.69
C GLU A 167 10.95 18.99 -15.54
N PRO A 168 10.06 19.96 -15.28
CA PRO A 168 10.22 20.88 -14.16
C PRO A 168 10.35 20.14 -12.84
N HIS A 169 11.31 20.57 -12.02
CA HIS A 169 11.52 20.10 -10.64
C HIS A 169 11.89 18.62 -10.45
N ILE A 170 12.07 17.83 -11.53
CA ILE A 170 12.37 16.40 -11.38
C ILE A 170 13.76 16.15 -10.77
N LEU A 171 14.68 17.10 -10.92
CA LEU A 171 16.04 17.06 -10.37
C LEU A 171 16.15 17.68 -8.97
N ASP A 172 15.09 18.33 -8.49
CA ASP A 172 15.10 19.08 -7.23
C ASP A 172 15.01 18.17 -6.00
N LEU A 173 14.41 16.98 -6.17
CA LEU A 173 14.15 16.02 -5.11
C LEU A 173 14.70 14.63 -5.45
N PRO A 174 15.14 13.87 -4.43
CA PRO A 174 15.54 12.47 -4.64
C PRO A 174 14.29 11.59 -4.84
N PHE A 175 14.52 10.30 -5.12
CA PHE A 175 13.45 9.31 -5.04
C PHE A 175 12.73 9.37 -3.68
N PRO A 176 11.40 9.15 -3.62
CA PRO A 176 10.50 8.78 -4.72
C PRO A 176 9.94 9.95 -5.54
N PHE A 177 10.23 11.20 -5.17
CA PHE A 177 9.54 12.39 -5.70
C PHE A 177 10.28 13.10 -6.86
N GLY A 178 11.50 12.67 -7.14
CA GLY A 178 12.31 13.09 -8.27
C GLY A 178 13.44 12.09 -8.48
N VAL A 179 14.51 12.54 -9.13
CA VAL A 179 15.68 11.72 -9.48
C VAL A 179 17.01 12.41 -9.17
N GLN A 180 17.02 13.33 -8.20
CA GLN A 180 18.23 14.00 -7.72
C GLN A 180 19.36 12.98 -7.47
N ASP A 181 20.55 13.32 -7.96
CA ASP A 181 21.78 12.52 -7.89
C ASP A 181 21.71 11.12 -8.54
N SER A 182 20.64 10.81 -9.27
CA SER A 182 20.41 9.48 -9.89
C SER A 182 20.28 9.52 -11.41
N THR A 183 20.56 10.66 -12.06
CA THR A 183 20.35 10.88 -13.50
C THR A 183 21.06 9.84 -14.38
N LYS A 184 22.33 9.53 -14.09
CA LYS A 184 23.09 8.50 -14.81
C LYS A 184 22.41 7.12 -14.73
N LEU A 185 22.03 6.71 -13.52
CA LEU A 185 21.37 5.42 -13.30
C LEU A 185 20.01 5.35 -13.99
N VAL A 186 19.25 6.45 -13.98
CA VAL A 186 17.98 6.57 -14.71
C VAL A 186 18.21 6.41 -16.22
N LYS A 187 19.15 7.15 -16.82
CA LYS A 187 19.48 7.04 -18.25
C LYS A 187 19.90 5.63 -18.65
N GLU A 188 20.78 5.00 -17.86
CA GLU A 188 21.21 3.62 -18.10
C GLU A 188 20.04 2.63 -18.01
N THR A 189 19.11 2.84 -17.07
CA THR A 189 17.92 1.99 -16.93
C THR A 189 16.95 2.18 -18.08
N LEU A 190 16.72 3.42 -18.52
CA LEU A 190 15.89 3.74 -19.68
C LEU A 190 16.52 3.23 -20.98
N GLY A 191 17.84 3.08 -21.07
CA GLY A 191 18.49 2.39 -22.19
C GLY A 191 18.12 0.90 -22.30
N ILE A 192 17.58 0.30 -21.23
CA ILE A 192 17.11 -1.09 -21.21
C ILE A 192 15.58 -1.13 -21.29
N ALA A 193 14.89 -0.41 -20.41
CA ALA A 193 13.43 -0.34 -20.31
C ALA A 193 12.92 0.98 -20.93
N TRP A 194 13.17 1.18 -22.23
CA TRP A 194 12.92 2.42 -22.96
C TRP A 194 11.45 2.68 -23.27
N ASN A 195 10.66 1.61 -23.37
CA ASN A 195 9.32 1.68 -23.93
C ASN A 195 8.37 2.40 -22.96
N THR A 196 7.63 3.40 -23.44
CA THR A 196 6.60 4.13 -22.68
C THR A 196 5.18 3.92 -23.22
N SER A 197 5.04 3.19 -24.34
CA SER A 197 3.76 3.02 -25.01
C SER A 197 2.76 2.19 -24.20
N LEU A 198 1.47 2.48 -24.38
CA LEU A 198 0.37 1.66 -23.87
C LEU A 198 -0.32 0.98 -25.06
N PRO A 199 0.04 -0.29 -25.37
CA PRO A 199 -0.37 -0.95 -26.62
C PRO A 199 -1.87 -1.26 -26.70
N PHE A 200 -2.59 -1.14 -25.59
CA PHE A 200 -4.05 -1.28 -25.56
C PHE A 200 -4.77 0.01 -25.96
N ILE A 201 -4.14 1.19 -25.86
CA ILE A 201 -4.77 2.46 -26.23
C ILE A 201 -4.99 2.52 -27.74
N SER A 202 -3.99 2.11 -28.54
CA SER A 202 -4.11 2.05 -30.01
C SER A 202 -5.10 1.00 -30.51
N LYS A 203 -5.48 0.04 -29.67
CA LYS A 203 -6.47 -1.01 -29.97
C LYS A 203 -7.86 -0.71 -29.42
N SER A 204 -7.99 0.35 -28.62
CA SER A 204 -9.23 0.68 -27.92
C SER A 204 -10.25 1.34 -28.85
N LYS A 205 -11.52 1.08 -28.58
CA LYS A 205 -12.65 1.87 -29.08
C LYS A 205 -12.51 3.32 -28.59
N SER A 206 -13.35 4.22 -29.11
CA SER A 206 -13.38 5.67 -28.81
C SER A 206 -13.54 6.06 -27.33
N CYS A 207 -13.64 5.10 -26.41
CA CYS A 207 -13.77 5.32 -24.96
C CYS A 207 -13.14 4.15 -24.18
N LEU A 208 -12.22 4.45 -23.27
CA LEU A 208 -11.44 3.49 -22.48
C LEU A 208 -11.91 3.46 -21.02
N ARG A 209 -12.52 2.35 -20.61
CA ARG A 209 -12.93 2.10 -19.22
C ARG A 209 -11.82 1.37 -18.48
N CYS A 210 -11.39 1.93 -17.36
CA CYS A 210 -10.34 1.36 -16.52
C CYS A 210 -10.86 1.01 -15.14
N VAL A 211 -10.37 -0.09 -14.58
CA VAL A 211 -10.57 -0.44 -13.17
C VAL A 211 -9.24 -0.67 -12.48
N ILE A 212 -9.06 -0.03 -11.32
CA ILE A 212 -7.94 -0.29 -10.43
C ILE A 212 -8.43 -1.26 -9.35
N VAL A 213 -7.78 -2.41 -9.23
CA VAL A 213 -8.10 -3.41 -8.22
C VAL A 213 -7.08 -3.29 -7.08
N GLY A 214 -7.55 -2.75 -5.96
CA GLY A 214 -6.81 -2.66 -4.71
C GLY A 214 -6.73 -4.00 -4.00
N ASN A 215 -6.02 -4.02 -2.87
CA ASN A 215 -5.78 -5.24 -2.10
C ASN A 215 -6.80 -5.47 -0.99
N GLY A 216 -7.69 -4.50 -0.73
CA GLY A 216 -8.54 -4.44 0.44
C GLY A 216 -9.47 -5.64 0.59
N GLY A 217 -9.69 -6.06 1.84
CA GLY A 217 -10.54 -7.20 2.18
C GLY A 217 -12.02 -7.06 1.80
N LEU A 218 -12.50 -5.83 1.56
CA LEU A 218 -13.90 -5.54 1.23
C LEU A 218 -14.38 -6.20 -0.08
N ILE A 219 -13.47 -6.50 -1.01
CA ILE A 219 -13.82 -7.14 -2.28
C ILE A 219 -14.19 -8.62 -2.11
N LYS A 220 -13.85 -9.24 -0.98
CA LYS A 220 -14.11 -10.66 -0.73
C LYS A 220 -15.62 -10.96 -0.68
N ASP A 221 -16.02 -12.08 -1.26
CA ASP A 221 -17.40 -12.56 -1.36
C ASP A 221 -18.36 -11.66 -2.19
N THR A 222 -17.84 -10.61 -2.84
CA THR A 222 -18.64 -9.67 -3.67
C THR A 222 -19.06 -10.25 -5.02
N SER A 223 -18.38 -11.28 -5.52
CA SER A 223 -18.60 -11.84 -6.86
C SER A 223 -18.39 -10.85 -8.02
N LEU A 224 -17.64 -9.77 -7.81
CA LEU A 224 -17.38 -8.73 -8.81
C LEU A 224 -16.45 -9.16 -9.95
N GLY A 225 -15.90 -10.38 -9.93
CA GLY A 225 -14.84 -10.77 -10.86
C GLY A 225 -15.21 -10.66 -12.33
N LYS A 226 -16.46 -11.02 -12.69
CA LYS A 226 -16.96 -10.85 -14.07
C LYS A 226 -17.13 -9.37 -14.46
N VAL A 227 -17.57 -8.55 -13.51
CA VAL A 227 -17.70 -7.09 -13.70
C VAL A 227 -16.33 -6.46 -13.95
N ILE A 228 -15.33 -6.85 -13.16
CA ILE A 228 -13.94 -6.37 -13.31
C ILE A 228 -13.35 -6.77 -14.66
N ASP A 229 -13.55 -8.02 -15.09
CA ASP A 229 -12.98 -8.52 -16.35
C ASP A 229 -13.59 -7.86 -17.61
N ASN A 230 -14.75 -7.20 -17.49
CA ASN A 230 -15.40 -6.44 -18.57
C ASN A 230 -14.77 -5.06 -18.83
N PHE A 231 -13.94 -4.53 -17.94
CA PHE A 231 -13.24 -3.26 -18.18
C PHE A 231 -12.15 -3.43 -19.25
N ASP A 232 -11.89 -2.41 -20.06
CA ASP A 232 -10.86 -2.44 -21.10
C ASP A 232 -9.46 -2.65 -20.49
N VAL A 233 -9.18 -1.90 -19.41
CA VAL A 233 -7.93 -1.97 -18.65
C VAL A 233 -8.20 -2.40 -17.21
N VAL A 234 -7.52 -3.46 -16.79
CA VAL A 234 -7.48 -3.88 -15.38
C VAL A 234 -6.08 -3.64 -14.85
N LEU A 235 -5.93 -2.61 -14.01
CA LEU A 235 -4.69 -2.28 -13.30
C LEU A 235 -4.72 -2.93 -11.91
N ARG A 236 -3.77 -3.81 -11.63
CA ARG A 236 -3.58 -4.40 -10.30
C ARG A 236 -2.37 -3.80 -9.61
N ILE A 237 -2.32 -3.87 -8.29
CA ILE A 237 -1.19 -3.36 -7.51
C ILE A 237 -0.54 -4.44 -6.65
N ASN A 238 0.75 -4.28 -6.38
CA ASN A 238 1.53 -5.14 -5.50
C ASN A 238 1.48 -6.64 -5.90
N ASP A 239 1.58 -7.54 -4.92
CA ASP A 239 1.65 -9.00 -5.05
C ASP A 239 0.29 -9.68 -4.81
N ALA A 240 -0.80 -8.95 -5.02
CA ALA A 240 -2.14 -9.44 -4.77
C ALA A 240 -2.53 -10.50 -5.84
N PRO A 241 -2.84 -11.74 -5.44
CA PRO A 241 -3.08 -12.85 -6.35
C PRO A 241 -4.49 -12.81 -6.95
N THR A 242 -4.62 -13.21 -8.22
CA THR A 242 -5.93 -13.50 -8.83
C THR A 242 -6.34 -14.95 -8.64
N LYS A 243 -5.37 -15.87 -8.73
CA LYS A 243 -5.59 -17.31 -8.65
C LYS A 243 -6.23 -17.72 -7.32
N GLY A 244 -7.40 -18.37 -7.39
CA GLY A 244 -8.21 -18.76 -6.24
C GLY A 244 -9.16 -17.68 -5.72
N TYR A 245 -9.13 -16.49 -6.31
CA TYR A 245 -9.95 -15.33 -5.95
C TYR A 245 -10.72 -14.75 -7.15
N GLU A 246 -10.67 -15.41 -8.31
CA GLU A 246 -11.18 -14.90 -9.60
C GLU A 246 -12.66 -14.55 -9.54
N LYS A 247 -13.43 -15.25 -8.70
CA LYS A 247 -14.85 -14.95 -8.48
C LYS A 247 -15.06 -13.51 -8.04
N ASP A 248 -14.21 -13.01 -7.16
CA ASP A 248 -14.35 -11.70 -6.52
C ASP A 248 -13.49 -10.64 -7.21
N VAL A 249 -12.27 -10.98 -7.62
CA VAL A 249 -11.29 -10.01 -8.13
C VAL A 249 -11.05 -10.09 -9.63
N GLY A 250 -11.67 -11.03 -10.33
CA GLY A 250 -11.49 -11.27 -11.76
C GLY A 250 -10.18 -11.98 -12.09
N SER A 251 -10.02 -12.35 -13.35
CA SER A 251 -8.86 -13.05 -13.89
C SER A 251 -7.99 -12.17 -14.78
N LYS A 252 -8.58 -11.13 -15.40
CA LYS A 252 -7.91 -10.22 -16.32
C LYS A 252 -6.89 -9.35 -15.59
N THR A 253 -5.74 -9.15 -16.21
CA THR A 253 -4.74 -8.16 -15.80
C THR A 253 -4.17 -7.56 -17.08
N THR A 254 -4.29 -6.24 -17.25
CA THR A 254 -3.67 -5.53 -18.39
C THR A 254 -2.33 -4.96 -17.96
N MET A 255 -2.24 -4.47 -16.72
CA MET A 255 -1.06 -3.87 -16.15
C MET A 255 -0.99 -4.21 -14.66
N ARG A 256 0.21 -4.30 -14.09
CA ARG A 256 0.42 -4.43 -12.66
C ARG A 256 1.51 -3.49 -12.18
N MET A 257 1.19 -2.70 -11.17
CA MET A 257 2.10 -1.72 -10.60
C MET A 257 2.68 -2.20 -9.27
N CYS A 258 4.00 -2.19 -9.15
CA CYS A 258 4.72 -2.65 -7.96
C CYS A 258 6.09 -1.98 -7.85
N TYR A 259 6.73 -2.15 -6.70
CA TYR A 259 8.17 -1.95 -6.49
C TYR A 259 8.78 -3.31 -6.10
N PRO A 260 10.11 -3.50 -6.03
CA PRO A 260 10.70 -4.81 -5.81
C PRO A 260 10.17 -5.50 -4.55
N GLU A 261 10.06 -4.75 -3.44
CA GLU A 261 9.44 -5.22 -2.19
C GLU A 261 7.90 -5.08 -2.18
N SER A 262 7.22 -5.08 -3.31
CA SER A 262 5.78 -5.34 -3.37
C SER A 262 5.40 -6.19 -4.57
N ALA A 263 6.36 -6.55 -5.42
CA ALA A 263 6.17 -7.48 -6.51
C ALA A 263 6.01 -8.92 -5.99
N PHE A 264 5.46 -9.79 -6.83
CA PHE A 264 5.52 -11.22 -6.59
C PHE A 264 6.97 -11.68 -6.42
N THR A 265 7.20 -12.71 -5.60
CA THR A 265 8.55 -13.22 -5.37
C THR A 265 8.90 -14.42 -6.24
N LYS A 266 7.89 -15.13 -6.77
CA LYS A 266 8.07 -16.33 -7.58
C LYS A 266 7.87 -16.03 -9.08
N PRO A 267 8.78 -16.47 -9.97
CA PRO A 267 8.64 -16.28 -11.42
C PRO A 267 7.29 -16.75 -11.98
N GLU A 268 6.72 -17.81 -11.41
CA GLU A 268 5.44 -18.41 -11.81
C GLU A 268 4.22 -17.54 -11.45
N GLN A 269 4.43 -16.37 -10.85
CA GLN A 269 3.34 -15.43 -10.60
C GLN A 269 3.33 -14.30 -11.64
N PHE A 270 4.36 -14.21 -12.48
CA PHE A 270 4.48 -13.20 -13.54
C PHE A 270 3.86 -13.64 -14.88
N HIS A 271 3.18 -14.78 -14.91
CA HIS A 271 2.51 -15.31 -16.10
C HIS A 271 1.48 -14.32 -16.67
N GLY A 272 1.31 -14.37 -17.99
CA GLY A 272 0.35 -13.55 -18.73
C GLY A 272 0.98 -12.33 -19.41
N ASN A 273 0.27 -11.84 -20.43
CA ASN A 273 0.70 -10.72 -21.25
C ASN A 273 0.19 -9.40 -20.67
N TRP A 274 0.85 -8.94 -19.60
CA TRP A 274 0.55 -7.68 -18.92
C TRP A 274 1.81 -6.86 -18.70
N LEU A 275 1.67 -5.53 -18.66
CA LEU A 275 2.79 -4.60 -18.44
C LEU A 275 3.13 -4.48 -16.95
N LEU A 276 4.42 -4.57 -16.61
CA LEU A 276 4.93 -4.31 -15.27
C LEU A 276 5.27 -2.83 -15.13
N LEU A 277 4.59 -2.13 -14.24
CA LEU A 277 4.85 -0.72 -13.95
C LEU A 277 5.64 -0.61 -12.65
N LEU A 278 6.88 -0.18 -12.76
CA LEU A 278 7.77 0.00 -11.63
C LEU A 278 7.54 1.36 -10.98
N MET A 279 7.20 1.36 -9.69
CA MET A 279 7.35 2.53 -8.82
C MET A 279 8.77 2.53 -8.25
N VAL A 280 9.46 3.66 -8.31
CA VAL A 280 10.86 3.78 -7.87
C VAL A 280 10.92 4.57 -6.58
N PHE A 281 11.28 3.92 -5.48
CA PHE A 281 11.41 4.55 -4.17
C PHE A 281 12.87 4.78 -3.76
N LYS A 282 13.80 4.08 -4.39
CA LYS A 282 15.24 4.18 -4.15
C LYS A 282 16.05 3.72 -5.36
N PRO A 283 17.32 4.14 -5.50
CA PRO A 283 18.18 3.74 -6.62
C PRO A 283 18.28 2.23 -6.83
N MET A 284 18.26 1.44 -5.74
CA MET A 284 18.30 -0.02 -5.81
C MET A 284 17.13 -0.64 -6.58
N ASP A 285 15.99 0.05 -6.67
CA ASP A 285 14.84 -0.43 -7.46
C ASP A 285 15.14 -0.39 -8.96
N LEU A 286 15.92 0.60 -9.41
CA LEU A 286 16.42 0.67 -10.79
C LEU A 286 17.47 -0.40 -11.05
N THR A 287 18.39 -0.64 -10.12
CA THR A 287 19.37 -1.74 -10.23
C THR A 287 18.68 -3.10 -10.35
N TRP A 288 17.58 -3.31 -9.60
CA TRP A 288 16.76 -4.51 -9.76
C TRP A 288 16.15 -4.59 -11.16
N LEU A 289 15.54 -3.50 -11.65
CA LEU A 289 14.97 -3.46 -13.00
C LEU A 289 16.00 -3.74 -14.09
N GLN A 290 17.15 -3.08 -14.05
CA GLN A 290 18.27 -3.32 -14.99
C GLN A 290 18.64 -4.80 -15.04
N THR A 291 18.69 -5.45 -13.88
CA THR A 291 19.04 -6.87 -13.76
C THR A 291 17.96 -7.77 -14.37
N VAL A 292 16.72 -7.62 -13.92
CA VAL A 292 15.64 -8.56 -14.31
C VAL A 292 15.14 -8.32 -15.74
N ALA A 293 15.16 -7.07 -16.24
CA ALA A 293 14.77 -6.76 -17.61
C ALA A 293 15.76 -7.35 -18.63
N GLN A 294 17.03 -7.52 -18.25
CA GLN A 294 18.03 -8.25 -19.04
C GLN A 294 17.94 -9.78 -18.91
N GLY A 295 16.92 -10.31 -18.23
CA GLY A 295 16.76 -11.74 -17.97
C GLY A 295 17.76 -12.33 -16.97
N LYS A 296 18.54 -11.49 -16.27
CA LYS A 296 19.52 -11.94 -15.28
C LYS A 296 18.87 -12.19 -13.92
N LYS A 297 19.56 -12.98 -13.09
CA LYS A 297 19.14 -13.23 -11.71
C LYS A 297 19.79 -12.23 -10.75
N MET A 298 18.99 -11.55 -9.94
CA MET A 298 19.48 -10.72 -8.84
C MET A 298 19.97 -11.63 -7.70
N THR A 299 21.28 -11.71 -7.53
CA THR A 299 21.93 -12.54 -6.50
C THR A 299 22.13 -11.79 -5.18
N ASN A 300 22.41 -10.49 -5.24
CA ASN A 300 22.55 -9.64 -4.06
C ASN A 300 21.23 -8.92 -3.76
N GLN A 301 20.57 -9.26 -2.65
CA GLN A 301 19.36 -8.59 -2.20
C GLN A 301 19.59 -7.66 -0.99
N LYS A 302 20.85 -7.33 -0.67
CA LYS A 302 21.18 -6.40 0.41
C LYS A 302 20.62 -5.02 0.08
N GLY A 303 19.89 -4.41 1.01
CA GLY A 303 19.27 -3.10 0.86
C GLY A 303 17.75 -3.14 0.58
N PHE A 304 17.20 -4.33 0.30
CA PHE A 304 15.76 -4.55 0.31
C PHE A 304 15.31 -5.02 1.70
N TRP A 305 14.22 -4.47 2.21
CA TRP A 305 13.74 -4.78 3.58
C TRP A 305 12.96 -6.10 3.66
N LYS A 306 12.63 -6.71 2.52
CA LYS A 306 12.13 -8.08 2.43
C LYS A 306 12.63 -8.76 1.16
N LYS A 307 12.35 -10.06 1.05
CA LYS A 307 12.65 -10.87 -0.14
C LYS A 307 11.96 -10.29 -1.38
N ILE A 308 12.73 -10.18 -2.47
CA ILE A 308 12.28 -9.71 -3.78
C ILE A 308 12.35 -10.83 -4.82
N ALA A 309 11.73 -10.62 -5.98
CA ALA A 309 11.90 -11.52 -7.13
C ALA A 309 13.37 -11.50 -7.58
N SER A 310 14.03 -12.66 -7.60
CA SER A 310 15.37 -12.77 -8.16
C SER A 310 15.35 -12.80 -9.68
N SER A 311 14.22 -13.16 -10.31
CA SER A 311 14.03 -13.20 -11.75
C SER A 311 12.58 -12.85 -12.09
N VAL A 312 12.40 -12.10 -13.18
CA VAL A 312 11.08 -11.72 -13.70
C VAL A 312 11.02 -12.18 -15.16
N PRO A 313 10.20 -13.17 -15.52
CA PRO A 313 10.10 -13.69 -16.88
C PRO A 313 9.26 -12.76 -17.77
N LYS A 314 9.76 -11.53 -17.99
CA LYS A 314 9.17 -10.52 -18.88
C LYS A 314 10.23 -9.90 -19.76
N LYS A 315 9.83 -9.42 -20.94
CA LYS A 315 10.75 -8.78 -21.87
C LYS A 315 10.96 -7.31 -21.51
N PRO A 316 12.08 -6.66 -21.89
CA PRO A 316 12.30 -5.24 -21.67
C PRO A 316 11.12 -4.35 -22.07
N GLU A 317 10.42 -4.68 -23.16
CA GLU A 317 9.30 -3.92 -23.69
C GLU A 317 8.02 -4.00 -22.83
N ASP A 318 7.96 -4.94 -21.89
CA ASP A 318 6.84 -5.11 -20.96
C ASP A 318 6.99 -4.25 -19.69
N PHE A 319 8.13 -3.59 -19.49
CA PHE A 319 8.40 -2.76 -18.33
C PHE A 319 8.11 -1.28 -18.61
N ARG A 320 7.46 -0.60 -17.65
CA ARG A 320 7.33 0.87 -17.62
C ARG A 320 7.86 1.38 -16.28
N ILE A 321 8.46 2.56 -16.27
CA ILE A 321 8.85 3.25 -15.03
C ILE A 321 7.83 4.35 -14.78
N LEU A 322 7.07 4.27 -13.69
CA LEU A 322 6.14 5.34 -13.31
C LEU A 322 6.93 6.62 -13.08
N ASN A 323 6.45 7.73 -13.65
CA ASN A 323 7.14 9.01 -13.52
C ASN A 323 7.12 9.53 -12.06
N PRO A 324 8.29 9.78 -11.42
CA PRO A 324 8.39 10.38 -10.08
C PRO A 324 7.59 11.68 -9.91
N SER A 325 7.44 12.47 -10.97
CA SER A 325 6.62 13.69 -10.98
C SER A 325 5.15 13.42 -10.61
N ILE A 326 4.61 12.24 -10.95
CA ILE A 326 3.26 11.82 -10.54
C ILE A 326 3.20 11.53 -9.04
N LEU A 327 4.25 10.91 -8.47
CA LEU A 327 4.32 10.66 -7.03
C LEU A 327 4.37 11.99 -6.25
N ARG A 328 5.15 12.95 -6.78
CA ARG A 328 5.28 14.31 -6.23
C ARG A 328 3.94 15.05 -6.25
N GLU A 329 3.30 15.15 -7.41
CA GLU A 329 1.99 15.78 -7.58
C GLU A 329 0.93 15.12 -6.69
N THR A 330 0.85 13.79 -6.70
CA THR A 330 -0.10 13.04 -5.88
C THR A 330 0.10 13.35 -4.39
N GLY A 331 1.35 13.33 -3.92
CA GLY A 331 1.67 13.56 -2.52
C GLY A 331 1.46 15.00 -2.06
N PHE A 332 1.97 15.98 -2.81
CA PHE A 332 2.01 17.37 -2.38
C PHE A 332 0.78 18.15 -2.81
N ASP A 333 0.40 18.06 -4.07
CA ASP A 333 -0.60 18.94 -4.67
C ASP A 333 -2.01 18.39 -4.47
N ILE A 334 -2.17 17.06 -4.56
CA ILE A 334 -3.47 16.39 -4.46
C ILE A 334 -3.80 15.99 -3.02
N ILE A 335 -2.93 15.22 -2.34
CA ILE A 335 -3.18 14.75 -0.97
C ILE A 335 -2.81 15.81 0.08
N GLY A 336 -1.82 16.66 -0.19
CA GLY A 336 -1.36 17.69 0.75
C GLY A 336 -0.53 17.12 1.90
N PHE A 337 0.44 16.26 1.61
CA PHE A 337 1.45 15.85 2.59
C PHE A 337 2.32 17.03 3.01
N PRO A 338 2.66 17.15 4.31
CA PRO A 338 3.52 18.22 4.77
C PRO A 338 4.92 18.04 4.20
N VAL A 339 5.44 19.09 3.58
CA VAL A 339 6.84 19.23 3.18
C VAL A 339 7.48 20.16 4.21
N SER A 340 8.57 19.75 4.85
CA SER A 340 9.26 20.62 5.80
C SER A 340 9.95 21.77 5.06
N ALA A 341 10.23 22.85 5.80
CA ALA A 341 10.87 24.04 5.25
C ALA A 341 12.27 23.80 4.63
N ASP A 342 12.94 22.70 5.02
CA ASP A 342 14.22 22.24 4.44
C ASP A 342 14.03 21.30 3.23
N GLY A 343 12.82 21.26 2.64
CA GLY A 343 12.50 20.47 1.46
C GLY A 343 12.40 18.97 1.71
N LYS A 344 12.56 18.52 2.97
CA LYS A 344 12.40 17.11 3.30
C LYS A 344 10.92 16.76 3.34
N VAL A 345 10.57 15.73 2.60
CA VAL A 345 9.27 15.10 2.78
C VAL A 345 9.33 14.31 4.07
N GLY A 346 8.31 14.45 4.93
CA GLY A 346 8.16 13.55 6.05
C GLY A 346 8.09 12.07 5.61
N LYS A 347 7.77 11.15 6.51
CA LYS A 347 7.65 9.72 6.18
C LYS A 347 6.49 9.37 5.22
N ASN A 348 5.77 10.35 4.67
CA ASN A 348 4.54 10.15 3.90
C ASN A 348 4.83 10.05 2.40
N VAL A 349 4.47 8.91 1.81
CA VAL A 349 4.48 8.69 0.35
C VAL A 349 3.11 8.18 -0.06
N PRO A 350 2.55 8.54 -1.24
CA PRO A 350 1.23 8.03 -1.62
C PRO A 350 1.21 6.51 -1.73
N THR A 351 0.11 5.87 -1.32
CA THR A 351 -0.04 4.43 -1.57
C THR A 351 -0.08 4.10 -3.06
N SER A 352 0.31 2.87 -3.40
CA SER A 352 0.20 2.34 -4.77
C SER A 352 -1.23 2.39 -5.31
N GLY A 353 -2.25 2.33 -4.43
CA GLY A 353 -3.65 2.52 -4.81
C GLY A 353 -3.92 3.92 -5.35
N CYS A 354 -3.54 4.96 -4.60
CA CYS A 354 -3.64 6.36 -5.04
C CYS A 354 -2.86 6.60 -6.35
N LEU A 355 -1.62 6.13 -6.43
CA LEU A 355 -0.81 6.27 -7.65
C LEU A 355 -1.44 5.57 -8.85
N GLY A 356 -2.10 4.42 -8.65
CA GLY A 356 -2.79 3.70 -9.72
C GLY A 356 -3.99 4.47 -10.25
N ILE A 357 -4.73 5.14 -9.37
CA ILE A 357 -5.85 6.03 -9.75
C ILE A 357 -5.31 7.23 -10.53
N MET A 358 -4.30 7.91 -10.00
CA MET A 358 -3.71 9.10 -10.62
C MET A 358 -3.11 8.79 -12.00
N LEU A 359 -2.50 7.60 -12.15
CA LEU A 359 -2.03 7.10 -13.42
C LEU A 359 -3.20 6.86 -14.41
N ALA A 360 -4.25 6.16 -13.99
CA ALA A 360 -5.40 5.84 -14.84
C ALA A 360 -6.13 7.11 -15.34
N LEU A 361 -6.30 8.13 -14.49
CA LEU A 361 -6.95 9.39 -14.85
C LEU A 361 -6.27 10.14 -16.01
N ARG A 362 -5.02 9.83 -16.30
CA ARG A 362 -4.24 10.44 -17.40
C ARG A 362 -4.54 9.86 -18.77
N PHE A 363 -5.10 8.65 -18.85
CA PHE A 363 -5.33 7.99 -20.15
C PHE A 363 -6.67 7.26 -20.28
N CYS A 364 -7.43 7.12 -19.20
CA CYS A 364 -8.76 6.52 -19.19
C CYS A 364 -9.84 7.59 -19.30
N ASP A 365 -10.98 7.21 -19.86
CA ASP A 365 -12.16 8.07 -19.97
C ASP A 365 -13.08 7.92 -18.76
N GLU A 366 -13.26 6.68 -18.30
CA GLU A 366 -13.96 6.36 -17.06
C GLU A 366 -13.09 5.48 -16.17
N VAL A 367 -12.97 5.85 -14.90
CA VAL A 367 -12.15 5.17 -13.90
C VAL A 367 -13.02 4.60 -12.80
N ALA A 368 -12.88 3.30 -12.55
CA ALA A 368 -13.47 2.61 -11.42
C ALA A 368 -12.38 2.05 -10.49
N ILE A 369 -12.76 1.79 -9.25
CA ILE A 369 -11.92 1.18 -8.23
C ILE A 369 -12.66 0.02 -7.56
N ALA A 370 -11.93 -1.02 -7.15
CA ALA A 370 -12.49 -2.15 -6.39
C ALA A 370 -11.52 -2.61 -5.31
N GLY A 371 -12.03 -2.99 -4.13
CA GLY A 371 -11.18 -3.37 -3.00
C GLY A 371 -10.40 -2.19 -2.38
N PHE A 372 -11.00 -1.00 -2.41
CA PHE A 372 -10.50 0.21 -1.76
C PHE A 372 -11.33 0.55 -0.51
N GLY A 373 -10.79 1.43 0.32
CA GLY A 373 -11.40 1.85 1.58
C GLY A 373 -10.87 1.05 2.77
N TYR A 374 -10.64 1.77 3.87
CA TYR A 374 -10.22 1.20 5.15
C TYR A 374 -11.20 1.64 6.23
N ASP A 375 -11.91 0.69 6.83
CA ASP A 375 -12.70 0.99 8.02
C ASP A 375 -11.87 0.67 9.28
N THR A 376 -11.09 1.67 9.71
CA THR A 376 -10.22 1.54 10.88
C THR A 376 -10.98 1.40 12.21
N SER A 377 -12.31 1.61 12.19
CA SER A 377 -13.19 1.36 13.35
C SER A 377 -13.43 -0.15 13.59
N ILE A 378 -13.19 -1.00 12.58
CA ILE A 378 -13.36 -2.45 12.66
C ILE A 378 -11.97 -3.15 12.64
N PRO A 379 -11.21 -3.15 13.74
CA PRO A 379 -9.81 -3.59 13.78
C PRO A 379 -9.58 -5.06 13.38
N ASN A 380 -10.61 -5.90 13.50
CA ASN A 380 -10.56 -7.32 13.16
C ASN A 380 -11.03 -7.64 11.73
N ALA A 381 -11.50 -6.64 10.97
CA ALA A 381 -11.83 -6.83 9.57
C ALA A 381 -10.59 -7.27 8.77
N PRO A 382 -10.74 -8.07 7.72
CA PRO A 382 -9.63 -8.44 6.84
C PRO A 382 -9.01 -7.17 6.23
N LEU A 383 -7.68 -7.03 6.34
CA LEU A 383 -6.96 -5.95 5.67
C LEU A 383 -6.87 -6.24 4.17
N HIS A 384 -6.44 -7.45 3.83
CA HIS A 384 -6.40 -7.92 2.44
C HIS A 384 -7.38 -9.05 2.17
N TYR A 385 -7.75 -9.23 0.90
CA TYR A 385 -8.65 -10.32 0.51
C TYR A 385 -7.98 -11.71 0.50
N TYR A 386 -6.65 -11.76 0.49
CA TYR A 386 -5.88 -12.98 0.21
C TYR A 386 -5.03 -13.51 1.36
N ASP A 387 -4.91 -12.77 2.46
CA ASP A 387 -4.11 -13.16 3.62
C ASP A 387 -4.92 -13.09 4.92
N LYS A 388 -4.23 -13.24 6.05
CA LYS A 388 -4.83 -13.22 7.40
C LYS A 388 -4.56 -11.91 8.13
N LEU A 389 -4.02 -10.89 7.46
CA LEU A 389 -3.78 -9.59 8.06
C LEU A 389 -5.11 -8.91 8.38
N LYS A 390 -5.11 -8.17 9.47
CA LYS A 390 -6.30 -7.51 10.02
C LYS A 390 -6.15 -6.01 9.92
N MET A 391 -7.25 -5.28 9.87
CA MET A 391 -7.25 -3.83 9.71
C MET A 391 -6.39 -3.10 10.76
N LYS A 392 -6.31 -3.62 12.00
CA LYS A 392 -5.42 -3.07 13.04
C LYS A 392 -3.94 -2.99 12.66
N GLU A 393 -3.48 -3.81 11.72
CA GLU A 393 -2.10 -3.80 11.22
C GLU A 393 -1.79 -2.50 10.47
N ILE A 394 -2.80 -1.81 9.92
CA ILE A 394 -2.62 -0.54 9.22
C ILE A 394 -2.06 0.55 10.14
N LYS A 395 -2.41 0.52 11.44
CA LYS A 395 -1.90 1.46 12.45
C LYS A 395 -0.42 1.26 12.76
N ARG A 396 0.17 0.13 12.34
CA ARG A 396 1.61 -0.14 12.45
C ARG A 396 2.39 0.42 11.26
N SER A 397 1.72 0.81 10.19
CA SER A 397 2.34 1.46 9.04
C SER A 397 2.67 2.91 9.39
N TRP A 398 3.97 3.25 9.40
CA TRP A 398 4.44 4.61 9.67
C TRP A 398 4.58 5.48 8.41
N THR A 399 4.36 4.92 7.21
CA THR A 399 4.75 5.53 5.92
C THR A 399 3.61 6.23 5.18
N HIS A 400 2.37 6.09 5.65
CA HIS A 400 1.20 6.60 4.93
C HIS A 400 0.25 7.31 5.90
N SER A 401 -0.20 8.51 5.52
CA SER A 401 -1.30 9.17 6.20
C SER A 401 -2.63 8.64 5.66
N VAL A 402 -3.03 7.46 6.14
CA VAL A 402 -4.24 6.75 5.69
C VAL A 402 -5.47 7.67 5.70
N ASP A 403 -5.61 8.51 6.73
CA ASP A 403 -6.75 9.42 6.85
C ASP A 403 -6.79 10.48 5.73
N LYS A 404 -5.63 11.01 5.33
CA LYS A 404 -5.54 12.00 4.23
C LYS A 404 -5.83 11.36 2.87
N GLU A 405 -5.26 10.18 2.63
CA GLU A 405 -5.55 9.42 1.40
C GLU A 405 -7.02 9.02 1.33
N GLN A 406 -7.59 8.54 2.42
CA GLN A 406 -8.99 8.16 2.48
C GLN A 406 -9.92 9.36 2.25
N LYS A 407 -9.60 10.53 2.81
CA LYS A 407 -10.33 11.76 2.51
C LYS A 407 -10.30 12.09 1.01
N MET A 408 -9.13 12.04 0.38
CA MET A 408 -8.98 12.25 -1.05
C MET A 408 -9.83 11.26 -1.86
N LEU A 409 -9.82 9.97 -1.50
CA LEU A 409 -10.65 8.96 -2.17
C LEU A 409 -12.15 9.23 -2.01
N PHE A 410 -12.62 9.65 -0.83
CA PHE A 410 -14.01 10.05 -0.62
C PHE A 410 -14.37 11.23 -1.54
N ASP A 411 -13.54 12.26 -1.58
CA ASP A 411 -13.79 13.45 -2.40
C ASP A 411 -13.87 13.07 -3.91
N LEU A 412 -13.01 12.16 -4.40
CA LEU A 412 -13.06 11.68 -5.78
C LEU A 412 -14.34 10.88 -6.11
N VAL A 413 -14.82 10.06 -5.17
CA VAL A 413 -16.07 9.30 -5.33
C VAL A 413 -17.28 10.24 -5.30
N ASP A 414 -17.33 11.15 -4.33
CA ASP A 414 -18.44 12.11 -4.15
C ASP A 414 -18.58 13.04 -5.37
N GLN A 415 -17.47 13.44 -5.99
CA GLN A 415 -17.46 14.25 -7.22
C GLN A 415 -17.67 13.43 -8.51
N GLY A 416 -17.79 12.11 -8.39
CA GLY A 416 -17.96 11.19 -9.52
C GLY A 416 -16.73 11.14 -10.44
N VAL A 417 -15.55 11.52 -9.96
CA VAL A 417 -14.28 11.37 -10.69
C VAL A 417 -13.98 9.89 -10.87
N ILE A 418 -14.19 9.10 -9.82
CA ILE A 418 -14.04 7.64 -9.84
C ILE A 418 -15.31 6.95 -9.33
N GLN A 419 -15.56 5.73 -9.80
CA GLN A 419 -16.63 4.88 -9.31
C GLN A 419 -16.09 3.81 -8.35
N ASP A 420 -16.59 3.74 -7.12
CA ASP A 420 -16.28 2.65 -6.19
C ASP A 420 -17.23 1.45 -6.40
N LEU A 421 -16.68 0.34 -6.90
CA LEU A 421 -17.46 -0.88 -7.18
C LEU A 421 -17.78 -1.69 -5.92
N THR A 422 -17.00 -1.49 -4.85
CA THR A 422 -17.11 -2.27 -3.61
C THR A 422 -17.91 -1.53 -2.53
N GLY A 423 -18.06 -0.21 -2.65
CA GLY A 423 -18.83 0.61 -1.72
C GLY A 423 -18.13 0.88 -0.39
N GLY A 424 -16.81 0.73 -0.33
CA GLY A 424 -15.99 1.06 0.84
C GLY A 424 -15.83 2.57 1.07
N LEU A 425 -16.20 3.39 0.08
CA LEU A 425 -16.05 4.84 0.07
C LEU A 425 -17.38 5.58 -0.14
N ILE A 426 -18.52 4.91 0.04
CA ILE A 426 -19.85 5.55 0.00
C ILE A 426 -20.15 6.08 1.40
N ARG A 427 -20.34 7.40 1.55
CA ARG A 427 -20.79 7.99 2.83
C ARG A 427 -22.23 7.55 3.11
N THR A 428 -22.47 7.02 4.30
CA THR A 428 -23.80 6.65 4.81
C THR A 428 -24.56 7.83 5.35
#